data_AF-A0A2I0PKU6-F1
#
_entry.id   AF-A0A2I0PKU6-F1
#
_cell.length_a   1.000
_cell.length_b   1.000
_cell.length_c   1.000
_cell.angle_alpha   90.00
_cell.angle_beta   90.00
_cell.angle_gamma   90.00
#
_symmetry.space_group_name_H-M   'P 1'
#
loop_
_entity.id
_entity.type
_entity.pdbx_description
1 polymer ?
#
loop_
_entity_poly.entity_id
_entity_poly.type
_entity_poly.pdbx_seq_one_letter_code
_entity_poly.pdbx_strand_id
1 'polypeptide(L)'
;MSDMKELKSVKIVPYTLMTSSVSAIWGLVLAIILLIFAGAFSAALPSQFSSFSGFLLGLGVAGLVVFPVGSFLLSITQSFLYALIYNLLVPKLGGIQIELVEMKEITKTGVIPFALIVAAVTAVFQFLFQLVFVPLQYLLIGFAGSMVTAMASITNSTVPAASMGSLGAFSALGAILNIVLTPIMTFIMVFIGAVIMAALYNALAPKLGGIKIELSEKAHGFLGIDSISPVALGLIGGAIAAVFGIIIGIIFLIILAIAGSALAGLVMLLVFAIFGFIIIFIAYALTAVFYNFLASKIGGFEIKLE
;
A
#
# COMPACT_ATOMS: atom_id res chain seq x y z
N MET A 1 -9.57 17.79 -27.65
CA MET A 1 -10.43 16.61 -27.83
C MET A 1 -10.13 15.66 -26.68
N SER A 2 -11.14 15.08 -26.03
CA SER A 2 -10.93 14.09 -24.98
C SER A 2 -11.10 12.70 -25.57
N ASP A 3 -10.06 11.88 -25.46
CA ASP A 3 -10.06 10.53 -26.02
C ASP A 3 -9.95 9.53 -24.86
N MET A 4 -10.85 8.55 -24.86
CA MET A 4 -10.76 7.41 -23.95
C MET A 4 -9.72 6.44 -24.51
N LYS A 5 -8.67 6.20 -23.73
CA LYS A 5 -7.58 5.26 -24.07
C LYS A 5 -7.54 4.12 -23.07
N GLU A 6 -7.18 2.94 -23.54
CA GLU A 6 -7.00 1.74 -22.74
C GLU A 6 -5.52 1.45 -22.52
N LEU A 7 -5.13 1.25 -21.27
CA LEU A 7 -3.80 0.81 -20.89
C LEU A 7 -3.63 -0.68 -21.21
N LYS A 8 -3.08 -1.01 -22.38
CA LYS A 8 -2.94 -2.40 -22.82
C LYS A 8 -1.76 -3.13 -22.20
N SER A 9 -0.66 -2.44 -21.96
CA SER A 9 0.51 -3.06 -21.36
C SER A 9 1.40 -2.05 -20.65
N VAL A 10 2.17 -2.58 -19.71
CA VAL A 10 3.21 -1.86 -18.98
C VAL A 10 4.53 -2.59 -19.20
N LYS A 11 5.59 -1.88 -19.59
CA LYS A 11 6.91 -2.55 -19.66
C LYS A 11 7.37 -2.89 -18.25
N ILE A 12 7.62 -4.19 -18.04
CA ILE A 12 7.91 -4.75 -16.72
C ILE A 12 9.20 -4.16 -16.12
N VAL A 13 10.26 -4.05 -16.92
CA VAL A 13 11.58 -3.60 -16.43
C VAL A 13 11.56 -2.14 -15.95
N PRO A 14 11.13 -1.14 -16.76
CA PRO A 14 11.03 0.24 -16.29
C PRO A 14 10.07 0.41 -15.11
N TYR A 15 8.94 -0.30 -15.12
CA TYR A 15 7.99 -0.27 -14.01
C TYR A 15 8.59 -0.78 -12.71
N THR A 16 9.27 -1.92 -12.77
CA THR A 16 9.89 -2.55 -11.60
C THR A 16 10.98 -1.65 -11.02
N LEU A 17 11.87 -1.14 -11.88
CA LEU A 17 13.01 -0.33 -11.47
C LEU A 17 12.57 0.99 -10.86
N MET A 18 11.59 1.67 -11.47
CA MET A 18 11.06 2.92 -10.95
C MET A 18 10.30 2.72 -9.62
N THR A 19 9.41 1.72 -9.54
CA THR A 19 8.63 1.47 -8.32
C THR A 19 9.51 1.05 -7.15
N SER A 20 10.51 0.18 -7.39
CA SER A 20 11.46 -0.21 -6.35
C SER A 20 12.33 0.96 -5.88
N SER A 21 12.77 1.83 -6.80
CA SER A 21 13.55 3.03 -6.47
C SER A 21 12.74 4.04 -5.65
N VAL A 22 11.47 4.27 -5.98
CA VAL A 22 10.56 5.09 -5.16
C VAL A 22 10.35 4.46 -3.79
N SER A 23 10.20 3.14 -3.71
CA SER A 23 10.08 2.41 -2.44
C SER A 23 11.34 2.52 -1.56
N ALA A 24 12.53 2.55 -2.17
CA ALA A 24 13.79 2.77 -1.46
C ALA A 24 13.84 4.15 -0.80
N ILE A 25 13.39 5.19 -1.51
CA ILE A 25 13.31 6.56 -0.98
C ILE A 25 12.33 6.62 0.18
N TRP A 26 11.15 5.99 0.05
CA TRP A 26 10.20 5.88 1.17
C TRP A 26 10.77 5.10 2.37
N GLY A 27 11.53 4.04 2.11
CA GLY A 27 12.26 3.30 3.14
C GLY A 27 13.27 4.18 3.88
N LEU A 28 13.95 5.09 3.18
CA LEU A 28 14.87 6.06 3.79
C LEU A 28 14.13 7.11 4.61
N VAL A 29 13.03 7.66 4.09
CA VAL A 29 12.19 8.61 4.84
C VAL A 29 11.69 7.96 6.14
N LEU A 30 11.20 6.72 6.07
CA LEU A 30 10.76 5.97 7.24
C LEU A 30 11.92 5.73 8.23
N ALA A 31 13.10 5.36 7.74
CA ALA A 31 14.28 5.14 8.59
C ALA A 31 14.70 6.41 9.34
N ILE A 32 14.70 7.57 8.68
CA ILE A 32 15.01 8.86 9.31
C ILE A 32 13.99 9.18 10.39
N ILE A 33 12.69 9.01 10.10
CA ILE A 33 11.64 9.22 11.08
C ILE A 33 11.84 8.31 12.30
N LEU A 34 12.06 7.01 12.08
CA LEU A 34 12.29 6.04 13.14
C LEU A 34 13.55 6.36 13.96
N LEU A 35 14.62 6.84 13.34
CA LEU A 35 15.84 7.27 14.05
C LEU A 35 15.56 8.48 14.95
N ILE A 36 14.80 9.47 14.47
CA ILE A 36 14.42 10.64 15.27
C ILE A 36 13.59 10.21 16.48
N PHE A 37 12.60 9.34 16.27
CA PHE A 37 11.78 8.80 17.36
C PHE A 37 12.58 7.94 18.32
N ALA A 38 13.47 7.07 17.83
CA ALA A 38 14.35 6.26 18.66
C ALA A 38 15.27 7.15 19.51
N GLY A 39 15.83 8.22 18.93
CA GLY A 39 16.62 9.22 19.64
C GLY A 39 15.84 9.92 20.73
N ALA A 40 14.67 10.49 20.41
CA ALA A 40 13.81 11.17 21.37
C ALA A 40 13.36 10.24 22.51
N PHE A 41 12.96 9.00 22.18
CA PHE A 41 12.55 8.01 23.16
C PHE A 41 13.72 7.57 24.04
N SER A 42 14.89 7.34 23.44
CA SER A 42 16.10 6.94 24.17
C SER A 42 16.57 8.00 25.17
N ALA A 43 16.34 9.29 24.88
CA ALA A 43 16.63 10.41 25.77
C ALA A 43 15.61 10.57 26.91
N ALA A 44 14.37 10.08 26.72
CA ALA A 44 13.31 10.14 27.73
C ALA A 44 13.33 8.95 28.70
N LEU A 45 14.13 7.91 28.43
CA LEU A 45 14.19 6.70 29.25
C LEU A 45 14.95 6.93 30.59
N PRO A 46 14.43 6.39 31.71
CA PRO A 46 15.17 6.38 32.99
C PRO A 46 16.51 5.64 32.87
N SER A 47 17.49 6.04 33.69
CA SER A 47 18.88 5.53 33.63
C SER A 47 19.01 4.01 33.84
N GLN A 48 18.01 3.38 34.46
CA GLN A 48 17.92 1.93 34.64
C GLN A 48 17.78 1.15 33.32
N PHE A 49 17.36 1.82 32.24
CA PHE A 49 17.18 1.23 30.91
C PHE A 49 18.26 1.65 29.90
N SER A 50 19.43 2.09 30.36
CA SER A 50 20.53 2.58 29.52
C SER A 50 20.97 1.57 28.44
N SER A 51 21.04 0.27 28.76
CA SER A 51 21.34 -0.78 27.78
C SER A 51 20.30 -0.90 26.67
N PHE A 52 19.02 -0.68 27.01
CA PHE A 52 17.92 -0.70 26.03
C PHE A 52 17.92 0.56 25.16
N SER A 53 18.28 1.71 25.73
CA SER A 53 18.49 2.96 25.00
C SER A 53 19.59 2.83 23.94
N GLY A 54 20.73 2.24 24.30
CA GLY A 54 21.82 1.95 23.34
C GLY A 54 21.41 0.99 22.23
N PHE A 55 20.62 -0.04 22.55
CA PHE A 55 20.08 -0.97 21.56
C PHE A 55 19.11 -0.29 20.58
N LEU A 56 18.18 0.54 21.08
CA LEU A 56 17.22 1.27 20.24
C LEU A 56 17.90 2.23 19.27
N LEU A 57 18.92 2.97 19.73
CA LEU A 57 19.73 3.83 18.88
C LEU A 57 20.50 3.03 17.83
N GLY A 58 21.08 1.90 18.23
CA GLY A 58 21.76 0.97 17.31
C GLY A 58 20.85 0.46 16.20
N LEU A 59 19.60 0.09 16.53
CA LEU A 59 18.59 -0.27 15.55
C LEU A 59 18.20 0.89 14.63
N GLY A 60 18.07 2.10 15.16
CA GLY A 60 17.78 3.30 14.35
C GLY A 60 18.87 3.56 13.31
N VAL A 61 20.14 3.48 13.71
CA VAL A 61 21.28 3.68 12.81
C VAL A 61 21.38 2.56 11.78
N ALA A 62 21.25 1.30 12.20
CA ALA A 62 21.22 0.17 11.27
C ALA A 62 20.04 0.28 10.28
N GLY A 63 18.90 0.79 10.76
CA GLY A 63 17.70 1.04 9.96
C GLY A 63 17.94 1.96 8.77
N LEU A 64 18.86 2.93 8.86
CA LEU A 64 19.19 3.82 7.74
C LEU A 64 19.68 3.08 6.50
N VAL A 65 20.26 1.89 6.66
CA VAL A 65 20.70 1.04 5.54
C VAL A 65 19.68 -0.08 5.29
N VAL A 66 19.20 -0.72 6.35
CA VAL A 66 18.33 -1.90 6.24
C VAL A 66 16.98 -1.55 5.62
N PHE A 67 16.33 -0.45 6.01
CA PHE A 67 15.00 -0.12 5.49
C PHE A 67 15.00 0.26 4.01
N PRO A 68 15.89 1.15 3.49
CA PRO A 68 15.91 1.47 2.06
C PRO A 68 16.28 0.26 1.20
N VAL A 69 17.29 -0.51 1.60
CA VAL A 69 17.75 -1.67 0.83
C VAL A 69 16.70 -2.78 0.88
N GLY A 70 16.13 -3.04 2.06
CA GLY A 70 15.06 -4.01 2.23
C GLY A 70 13.81 -3.66 1.44
N SER A 71 13.36 -2.39 1.49
CA SER A 71 12.19 -1.95 0.72
C SER A 71 12.44 -2.02 -0.78
N PHE A 72 13.64 -1.64 -1.25
CA PHE A 72 14.04 -1.78 -2.66
C PHE A 72 13.95 -3.24 -3.12
N LEU A 73 14.60 -4.16 -2.40
CA LEU A 73 14.67 -5.58 -2.79
C LEU A 73 13.30 -6.26 -2.75
N LEU A 74 12.51 -6.02 -1.70
CA LEU A 74 11.15 -6.58 -1.62
C LEU A 74 10.25 -6.01 -2.72
N SER A 75 10.40 -4.71 -3.02
CA SER A 75 9.62 -4.04 -4.05
C SER A 75 9.96 -4.50 -5.47
N ILE A 76 11.18 -4.98 -5.75
CA ILE A 76 11.51 -5.57 -7.06
C ILE A 76 10.55 -6.74 -7.36
N THR A 77 10.49 -7.72 -6.46
CA THR A 77 9.65 -8.91 -6.66
C THR A 77 8.18 -8.53 -6.75
N GLN A 78 7.72 -7.66 -5.83
CA GLN A 78 6.34 -7.20 -5.81
C GLN A 78 5.96 -6.49 -7.12
N SER A 79 6.74 -5.50 -7.55
CA SER A 79 6.45 -4.68 -8.73
C SER A 79 6.55 -5.48 -10.03
N PHE A 80 7.54 -6.39 -10.12
CA PHE A 80 7.65 -7.32 -11.24
C PHE A 80 6.39 -8.18 -11.37
N LEU A 81 5.92 -8.77 -10.27
CA LEU A 81 4.72 -9.60 -10.27
C LEU A 81 3.48 -8.78 -10.61
N TYR A 82 3.31 -7.57 -10.06
CA TYR A 82 2.19 -6.69 -10.42
C TYR A 82 2.14 -6.40 -11.92
N ALA A 83 3.26 -6.00 -12.54
CA ALA A 83 3.30 -5.71 -13.97
C ALA A 83 3.09 -6.97 -14.83
N LEU A 84 3.66 -8.11 -14.42
CA LEU A 84 3.48 -9.38 -15.13
C LEU A 84 2.03 -9.84 -15.09
N ILE A 85 1.42 -9.87 -13.90
CA ILE A 85 0.02 -10.27 -13.70
C ILE A 85 -0.91 -9.32 -14.45
N TYR A 86 -0.65 -8.01 -14.39
CA TYR A 86 -1.40 -7.01 -15.17
C TYR A 86 -1.39 -7.37 -16.67
N ASN A 87 -0.19 -7.48 -17.28
CA ASN A 87 -0.06 -7.79 -18.70
C ASN A 87 -0.70 -9.13 -19.09
N LEU A 88 -0.74 -10.12 -18.19
CA LEU A 88 -1.38 -11.41 -18.41
C LEU A 88 -2.92 -11.33 -18.36
N LEU A 89 -3.47 -10.46 -17.53
CA LEU A 89 -4.91 -10.34 -17.30
C LEU A 89 -5.60 -9.36 -18.24
N VAL A 90 -4.90 -8.32 -18.72
CA VAL A 90 -5.47 -7.32 -19.64
C VAL A 90 -6.15 -7.94 -20.88
N PRO A 91 -5.57 -8.93 -21.59
CA PRO A 91 -6.23 -9.55 -22.74
C PRO A 91 -7.57 -10.25 -22.43
N LYS A 92 -7.84 -10.56 -21.14
CA LYS A 92 -9.02 -11.30 -20.70
C LYS A 92 -10.07 -10.43 -20.02
N LEU A 93 -9.62 -9.42 -19.27
CA LEU A 93 -10.49 -8.57 -18.43
C LEU A 93 -10.65 -7.15 -18.98
N GLY A 94 -9.87 -6.78 -20.00
CA GLY A 94 -9.70 -5.40 -20.43
C GLY A 94 -8.68 -4.65 -19.56
N GLY A 95 -8.07 -3.63 -20.15
CA GLY A 95 -7.13 -2.73 -19.50
C GLY A 95 -7.82 -1.58 -18.75
N ILE A 96 -7.00 -0.79 -18.05
CA ILE A 96 -7.47 0.42 -17.38
C ILE A 96 -7.85 1.45 -18.45
N GLN A 97 -9.11 1.87 -18.47
CA GLN A 97 -9.60 2.91 -19.38
C GLN A 97 -9.43 4.29 -18.73
N ILE A 98 -8.74 5.20 -19.38
CA ILE A 98 -8.51 6.58 -18.93
C ILE A 98 -8.94 7.57 -20.00
N GLU A 99 -9.64 8.64 -19.61
CA GLU A 99 -9.94 9.78 -20.47
C GLU A 99 -8.77 10.76 -20.38
N LEU A 100 -8.07 10.97 -21.50
CA LEU A 100 -6.96 11.91 -21.59
C LEU A 100 -7.41 13.17 -22.34
N VAL A 101 -7.25 14.32 -21.69
CA VAL A 101 -7.35 15.63 -22.33
C VAL A 101 -5.96 16.06 -22.78
N GLU A 102 -5.81 16.27 -24.08
CA GLU A 102 -4.57 16.75 -24.73
C GLU A 102 -3.32 15.92 -24.41
N MET A 103 -3.47 14.62 -24.11
CA MET A 103 -2.37 13.73 -23.68
C MET A 103 -1.61 14.21 -22.43
N LYS A 104 -2.21 15.12 -21.65
CA LYS A 104 -1.58 15.77 -20.50
C LYS A 104 -2.35 15.64 -19.21
N GLU A 105 -3.66 15.38 -19.26
CA GLU A 105 -4.49 15.34 -18.06
C GLU A 105 -5.45 14.16 -18.09
N ILE A 106 -5.43 13.34 -17.03
CA ILE A 106 -6.39 12.26 -16.83
C ILE A 106 -7.62 12.87 -16.15
N THR A 107 -8.74 13.00 -16.87
CA THR A 107 -9.96 13.63 -16.31
C THR A 107 -10.99 12.63 -15.82
N LYS A 108 -11.01 11.42 -16.40
CA LYS A 108 -11.89 10.33 -15.97
C LYS A 108 -11.21 8.98 -16.12
N THR A 109 -11.73 8.01 -15.39
CA THR A 109 -11.36 6.59 -15.51
C THR A 109 -12.61 5.73 -15.66
N GLY A 110 -12.52 4.65 -16.44
CA GLY A 110 -13.58 3.67 -16.54
C GLY A 110 -13.75 2.93 -15.22
N VAL A 111 -14.82 3.22 -14.48
CA VAL A 111 -15.02 2.74 -13.10
C VAL A 111 -14.97 1.21 -13.00
N ILE A 112 -15.72 0.51 -13.86
CA ILE A 112 -15.80 -0.95 -13.83
C ILE A 112 -14.51 -1.60 -14.36
N PRO A 113 -13.96 -1.23 -15.53
CA PRO A 113 -12.71 -1.80 -16.02
C PRO A 113 -11.54 -1.59 -15.05
N PHE A 114 -11.41 -0.38 -14.47
CA PHE A 114 -10.40 -0.07 -13.46
C PHE A 114 -10.54 -0.96 -12.22
N ALA A 115 -11.75 -1.05 -11.66
CA ALA A 115 -11.97 -1.83 -10.45
C ALA A 115 -11.74 -3.32 -10.69
N LEU A 116 -12.17 -3.85 -11.84
CA LEU A 116 -12.03 -5.26 -12.18
C LEU A 116 -10.57 -5.67 -12.30
N ILE A 117 -9.76 -4.92 -13.07
CA ILE A 117 -8.35 -5.28 -13.28
C ILE A 117 -7.53 -5.09 -12.00
N VAL A 118 -7.77 -4.03 -11.23
CA VAL A 118 -7.07 -3.80 -9.95
C VAL A 118 -7.41 -4.88 -8.94
N ALA A 119 -8.68 -5.26 -8.81
CA ALA A 119 -9.10 -6.34 -7.93
C ALA A 119 -8.54 -7.69 -8.36
N ALA A 120 -8.58 -8.01 -9.66
CA ALA A 120 -8.07 -9.27 -10.18
C ALA A 120 -6.55 -9.39 -9.99
N VAL A 121 -5.79 -8.35 -10.33
CA VAL A 121 -4.33 -8.33 -10.13
C VAL A 121 -3.99 -8.49 -8.65
N THR A 122 -4.67 -7.77 -7.76
CA THR A 122 -4.42 -7.84 -6.31
C THR A 122 -4.81 -9.20 -5.74
N ALA A 123 -5.91 -9.80 -6.19
CA ALA A 123 -6.35 -11.12 -5.74
C ALA A 123 -5.38 -12.22 -6.19
N VAL A 124 -4.90 -12.19 -7.43
CA VAL A 124 -3.89 -13.15 -7.91
C VAL A 124 -2.58 -12.97 -7.15
N PHE A 125 -2.13 -11.73 -6.93
CA PHE A 125 -0.95 -11.46 -6.12
C PHE A 125 -1.12 -12.00 -4.69
N GLN A 126 -2.28 -11.77 -4.06
CA GLN A 126 -2.59 -12.27 -2.73
C GLN A 126 -2.61 -13.80 -2.69
N PHE A 127 -3.14 -14.46 -3.73
CA PHE A 127 -3.11 -15.91 -3.84
C PHE A 127 -1.67 -16.44 -3.89
N LEU A 128 -0.81 -15.85 -4.72
CA LEU A 128 0.60 -16.21 -4.81
C LEU A 128 1.34 -15.97 -3.49
N PHE A 129 1.08 -14.84 -2.85
CA PHE A 129 1.66 -14.52 -1.54
C PHE A 129 1.23 -15.55 -0.49
N GLN A 130 -0.05 -15.88 -0.43
CA GLN A 130 -0.60 -16.81 0.54
C GLN A 130 -0.11 -18.25 0.32
N LEU A 131 0.11 -18.65 -0.93
CA LEU A 131 0.68 -19.95 -1.28
C LEU A 131 2.08 -20.16 -0.68
N VAL A 132 2.88 -19.09 -0.59
CA VAL A 132 4.23 -19.13 0.01
C VAL A 132 4.18 -18.88 1.52
N PHE A 133 3.35 -17.93 1.95
CA PHE A 133 3.35 -17.44 3.32
C PHE A 133 2.68 -18.43 4.30
N VAL A 134 1.57 -19.07 3.92
CA VAL A 134 0.84 -19.97 4.83
C VAL A 134 1.66 -21.18 5.28
N PRO A 135 2.38 -21.91 4.39
CA PRO A 135 3.25 -23.00 4.82
C PRO A 135 4.33 -22.54 5.79
N LEU A 136 4.94 -21.38 5.55
CA LEU A 136 5.97 -20.80 6.43
C LEU A 136 5.38 -20.42 7.79
N GLN A 137 4.20 -19.79 7.81
CA GLN A 137 3.48 -19.50 9.04
C GLN A 137 3.17 -20.77 9.83
N TYR A 138 2.72 -21.83 9.17
CA TYR A 138 2.44 -23.11 9.81
C TYR A 138 3.69 -23.70 10.49
N LEU A 139 4.85 -23.67 9.81
CA LEU A 139 6.12 -24.12 10.38
C LEU A 139 6.54 -23.27 11.59
N LEU A 140 6.41 -21.94 11.50
CA LEU A 140 6.76 -21.02 12.58
C LEU A 140 5.84 -21.17 13.80
N ILE A 141 4.53 -21.36 13.58
CA ILE A 141 3.56 -21.61 14.64
C ILE A 141 3.85 -22.96 15.30
N GLY A 142 4.17 -24.00 14.53
CA GLY A 142 4.57 -25.31 15.05
C GLY A 142 5.86 -25.22 15.89
N PHE A 143 6.85 -24.46 15.43
CA PHE A 143 8.08 -24.19 16.19
C PHE A 143 7.81 -23.38 17.47
N ALA A 144 6.98 -22.34 17.41
CA ALA A 144 6.61 -21.56 18.59
C ALA A 144 5.86 -22.44 19.62
N GLY A 145 4.96 -23.31 19.16
CA GLY A 145 4.24 -24.26 20.02
C GLY A 145 5.18 -25.26 20.72
N SER A 146 6.22 -25.75 20.03
CA SER A 146 7.21 -26.64 20.65
C SER A 146 8.11 -25.89 21.63
N MET A 147 8.47 -24.63 21.36
CA MET A 147 9.20 -23.77 22.31
C MET A 147 8.39 -23.47 23.57
N VAL A 148 7.09 -23.15 23.44
CA VAL A 148 6.21 -22.92 24.60
C VAL A 148 6.13 -24.17 25.47
N THR A 149 6.03 -25.36 24.85
CA THR A 149 6.00 -26.64 25.57
C THR A 149 7.34 -26.94 26.27
N ALA A 150 8.47 -26.62 25.63
CA ALA A 150 9.79 -26.76 26.23
C ALA A 150 10.00 -25.80 27.40
N MET A 151 9.56 -24.54 27.27
CA MET A 151 9.62 -23.54 28.34
C MET A 151 8.75 -23.91 29.54
N ALA A 152 7.53 -24.40 29.29
CA ALA A 152 6.61 -24.88 30.32
C ALA A 152 7.19 -26.03 31.16
N SER A 153 7.94 -26.90 30.50
CA SER A 153 8.63 -28.04 31.12
C SER A 153 9.80 -27.58 31.99
N ILE A 154 10.46 -26.48 31.65
CA ILE A 154 11.55 -25.87 32.44
C ILE A 154 11.00 -25.10 33.64
N THR A 155 9.85 -24.45 33.53
CA THR A 155 9.26 -23.62 34.60
C THR A 155 8.26 -24.37 35.49
N ASN A 156 8.10 -25.69 35.35
CA ASN A 156 7.07 -26.52 36.01
C ASN A 156 5.66 -25.91 35.95
N SER A 157 5.39 -25.14 34.89
CA SER A 157 4.14 -24.40 34.71
C SER A 157 3.28 -25.18 33.74
N THR A 158 2.06 -25.55 34.13
CA THR A 158 1.12 -26.19 33.22
C THR A 158 0.57 -25.15 32.25
N VAL A 159 0.93 -25.27 30.96
CA VAL A 159 0.31 -24.46 29.91
C VAL A 159 -1.09 -25.01 29.64
N PRO A 160 -2.16 -24.21 29.80
CA PRO A 160 -3.52 -24.69 29.56
C PRO A 160 -3.66 -25.19 28.12
N ALA A 161 -4.22 -26.39 27.93
CA ALA A 161 -4.45 -26.98 26.60
C ALA A 161 -5.26 -26.06 25.66
N ALA A 162 -6.10 -25.17 26.21
CA ALA A 162 -6.83 -24.15 25.44
C ALA A 162 -5.92 -23.08 24.81
N SER A 163 -4.82 -22.71 25.47
CA SER A 163 -3.83 -21.78 24.92
C SER A 163 -3.01 -22.41 23.79
N MET A 164 -2.73 -23.72 23.86
CA MET A 164 -2.16 -24.51 22.75
C MET A 164 -3.16 -24.80 21.64
N GLY A 165 -4.45 -24.99 21.96
CA GLY A 165 -5.53 -25.20 20.99
C GLY A 165 -5.78 -24.01 20.07
N SER A 166 -5.49 -22.78 20.54
CA SER A 166 -5.53 -21.57 19.70
C SER A 166 -4.39 -21.50 18.67
N LEU A 167 -3.23 -22.10 18.96
CA LEU A 167 -2.15 -22.34 18.00
C LEU A 167 -2.51 -23.49 17.04
N GLY A 168 -3.25 -24.49 17.52
CA GLY A 168 -3.81 -25.60 16.73
C GLY A 168 -4.99 -25.26 15.82
N ALA A 169 -5.57 -24.05 15.94
CA ALA A 169 -6.61 -23.57 15.02
C ALA A 169 -6.10 -23.38 13.58
N PHE A 170 -4.77 -23.38 13.37
CA PHE A 170 -4.11 -23.54 12.08
C PHE A 170 -3.98 -25.03 11.71
N SER A 171 -5.10 -25.76 11.69
CA SER A 171 -5.10 -27.12 11.11
C SER A 171 -4.74 -27.04 9.62
N ALA A 172 -4.22 -28.13 9.04
CA ALA A 172 -3.93 -28.20 7.60
C ALA A 172 -5.16 -27.83 6.74
N LEU A 173 -6.36 -28.17 7.19
CA LEU A 173 -7.63 -27.75 6.57
C LEU A 173 -7.88 -26.25 6.69
N GLY A 174 -7.63 -25.64 7.86
CA GLY A 174 -7.73 -24.19 8.07
C GLY A 174 -6.74 -23.40 7.20
N ALA A 175 -5.53 -23.92 7.02
CA ALA A 175 -4.51 -23.36 6.14
C ALA A 175 -4.96 -23.37 4.67
N ILE A 176 -5.47 -24.51 4.18
CA ILE A 176 -5.99 -24.63 2.80
C ILE A 176 -7.17 -23.69 2.58
N LEU A 177 -8.12 -23.63 3.52
CA LEU A 177 -9.26 -22.71 3.45
C LEU A 177 -8.79 -21.25 3.40
N ASN A 178 -7.76 -20.88 4.16
CA ASN A 178 -7.23 -19.52 4.14
C ASN A 178 -6.56 -19.18 2.81
N ILE A 179 -5.81 -20.10 2.20
CA ILE A 179 -5.18 -19.92 0.88
C ILE A 179 -6.22 -19.61 -0.19
N VAL A 180 -7.40 -20.25 -0.15
CA VAL A 180 -8.45 -20.06 -1.15
C VAL A 180 -9.38 -18.89 -0.83
N LEU A 181 -9.79 -18.75 0.43
CA LEU A 181 -10.80 -17.77 0.83
C LEU A 181 -10.25 -16.35 0.87
N THR A 182 -8.99 -16.17 1.29
CA THR A 182 -8.37 -14.84 1.43
C THR A 182 -8.30 -14.08 0.09
N PRO A 183 -7.88 -14.69 -1.03
CA PRO A 183 -7.91 -14.04 -2.34
C PRO A 183 -9.31 -13.66 -2.81
N ILE A 184 -10.31 -14.50 -2.55
CA ILE A 184 -11.72 -14.22 -2.92
C ILE A 184 -12.24 -13.00 -2.14
N MET A 185 -12.01 -12.97 -0.82
CA MET A 185 -12.38 -11.82 0.00
C MET A 185 -11.62 -10.57 -0.40
N THR A 186 -10.33 -10.70 -0.72
CA THR A 186 -9.51 -9.59 -1.22
C THR A 186 -10.05 -9.06 -2.53
N PHE A 187 -10.44 -9.92 -3.47
CA PHE A 187 -11.07 -9.53 -4.72
C PHE A 187 -12.31 -8.68 -4.48
N ILE A 188 -13.24 -9.16 -3.64
CA ILE A 188 -14.50 -8.46 -3.35
C ILE A 188 -14.24 -7.10 -2.71
N MET A 189 -13.39 -7.07 -1.67
CA MET A 189 -13.09 -5.83 -0.93
C MET A 189 -12.36 -4.80 -1.80
N VAL A 190 -11.36 -5.23 -2.57
CA VAL A 190 -10.62 -4.35 -3.48
C VAL A 190 -11.50 -3.89 -4.63
N PHE A 191 -12.40 -4.74 -5.15
CA PHE A 191 -13.33 -4.35 -6.20
C PHE A 191 -14.26 -3.23 -5.71
N ILE A 192 -14.92 -3.42 -4.56
CA ILE A 192 -15.80 -2.39 -3.97
C ILE A 192 -15.01 -1.11 -3.69
N GLY A 193 -13.84 -1.23 -3.06
CA GLY A 193 -12.97 -0.08 -2.79
C GLY A 193 -12.56 0.67 -4.06
N ALA A 194 -12.14 -0.05 -5.09
CA ALA A 194 -11.71 0.54 -6.36
C ALA A 194 -12.86 1.19 -7.14
N VAL A 195 -14.08 0.62 -7.09
CA VAL A 195 -15.28 1.25 -7.66
C VAL A 195 -15.54 2.60 -6.98
N ILE A 196 -15.50 2.64 -5.63
CA ILE A 196 -15.72 3.88 -4.88
C ILE A 196 -14.62 4.89 -5.20
N MET A 197 -13.35 4.47 -5.18
CA MET A 197 -12.20 5.32 -5.51
C MET A 197 -12.32 5.93 -6.92
N ALA A 198 -12.65 5.12 -7.93
CA ALA A 198 -12.81 5.58 -9.31
C ALA A 198 -14.03 6.51 -9.47
N ALA A 199 -15.14 6.22 -8.78
CA ALA A 199 -16.31 7.08 -8.78
C ALA A 199 -16.00 8.45 -8.14
N LEU A 200 -15.31 8.47 -7.00
CA LEU A 200 -14.86 9.69 -6.35
C LEU A 200 -13.86 10.46 -7.21
N TYR A 201 -12.93 9.77 -7.86
CA TYR A 201 -12.02 10.38 -8.82
C TYR A 201 -12.78 11.11 -9.93
N ASN A 202 -13.73 10.43 -10.58
CA ASN A 202 -14.53 11.01 -11.66
C ASN A 202 -15.41 12.18 -11.19
N ALA A 203 -15.83 12.20 -9.92
CA ALA A 203 -16.60 13.29 -9.35
C ALA A 203 -15.74 14.51 -8.95
N LEU A 204 -14.48 14.29 -8.57
CA LEU A 204 -13.57 15.31 -8.05
C LEU A 204 -12.64 15.89 -9.11
N ALA A 205 -12.18 15.09 -10.07
CA ALA A 205 -11.25 15.53 -11.13
C ALA A 205 -11.76 16.75 -11.93
N PRO A 206 -13.05 16.85 -12.31
CA PRO A 206 -13.57 18.04 -12.99
C PRO A 206 -13.55 19.32 -12.14
N LYS A 207 -13.48 19.20 -10.80
CA LYS A 207 -13.51 20.34 -9.87
C LYS A 207 -12.13 20.76 -9.38
N LEU A 208 -11.22 19.80 -9.22
CA LEU A 208 -9.89 20.02 -8.65
C LEU A 208 -8.78 20.06 -9.71
N GLY A 209 -9.11 19.76 -10.97
CA GLY A 209 -8.14 19.47 -12.02
C GLY A 209 -7.67 18.03 -11.90
N GLY A 210 -7.72 17.29 -13.01
CA GLY A 210 -7.32 15.88 -13.11
C GLY A 210 -5.84 15.66 -12.81
N ILE A 211 -5.40 14.40 -12.79
CA ILE A 211 -3.98 14.08 -12.67
C ILE A 211 -3.28 14.54 -13.94
N LYS A 212 -2.38 15.51 -13.80
CA LYS A 212 -1.56 16.01 -14.91
C LYS A 212 -0.29 15.18 -15.06
N ILE A 213 -0.05 14.69 -16.26
CA ILE A 213 1.10 13.86 -16.65
C ILE A 213 1.74 14.42 -17.92
N GLU A 214 3.05 14.29 -18.04
CA GLU A 214 3.75 14.57 -19.30
C GLU A 214 4.14 13.25 -19.95
N LEU A 215 3.68 13.05 -21.18
CA LEU A 215 3.92 11.85 -21.97
C LEU A 215 4.90 12.15 -23.11
N SER A 216 5.94 11.33 -23.26
CA SER A 216 6.79 11.31 -24.45
C SER A 216 6.65 10.00 -25.21
N GLU A 217 6.83 10.06 -26.52
CA GLU A 217 6.88 8.86 -27.35
C GLU A 217 8.22 8.13 -27.16
N LYS A 218 8.15 6.82 -26.93
CA LYS A 218 9.29 5.91 -26.81
C LYS A 218 9.21 4.84 -27.91
N ALA A 219 10.29 4.08 -28.05
CA ALA A 219 10.40 3.05 -29.06
C ALA A 219 9.28 1.99 -28.96
N HIS A 220 8.83 1.50 -30.13
CA HIS A 220 7.82 0.44 -30.31
C HIS A 220 6.39 0.79 -29.86
N GLY A 221 5.99 2.06 -29.99
CA GLY A 221 4.62 2.50 -29.69
C GLY A 221 4.29 2.55 -28.19
N PHE A 222 5.32 2.66 -27.35
CA PHE A 222 5.18 2.91 -25.93
C PHE A 222 5.28 4.40 -25.65
N LEU A 223 4.54 4.87 -24.65
CA LEU A 223 4.59 6.22 -24.12
C LEU A 223 5.31 6.19 -22.78
N GLY A 224 6.32 7.05 -22.62
CA GLY A 224 7.00 7.30 -21.36
C GLY A 224 6.23 8.33 -20.55
N ILE A 225 5.94 8.06 -19.28
CA ILE A 225 5.49 9.07 -18.32
C ILE A 225 6.75 9.76 -17.78
N ASP A 226 7.03 10.98 -18.27
CA ASP A 226 8.24 11.72 -17.91
C ASP A 226 8.05 12.50 -16.61
N SER A 227 6.85 13.05 -16.39
CA SER A 227 6.54 13.76 -15.16
C SER A 227 5.07 13.61 -14.76
N ILE A 228 4.82 13.73 -13.45
CA ILE A 228 3.49 13.75 -12.83
C ILE A 228 3.43 15.00 -11.97
N SER A 229 2.37 15.81 -12.11
CA SER A 229 2.20 17.02 -11.31
C SER A 229 2.00 16.65 -9.82
N PRO A 230 2.93 17.05 -8.93
CA PRO A 230 2.83 16.68 -7.52
C PRO A 230 1.60 17.26 -6.83
N VAL A 231 1.26 18.51 -7.18
CA VAL A 231 0.12 19.21 -6.60
C VAL A 231 -1.18 18.57 -7.06
N ALA A 232 -1.32 18.23 -8.35
CA ALA A 232 -2.54 17.63 -8.86
C ALA A 232 -2.78 16.23 -8.26
N LEU A 233 -1.74 15.38 -8.21
CA LEU A 233 -1.83 14.05 -7.63
C LEU A 233 -2.12 14.10 -6.13
N GLY A 234 -1.41 14.97 -5.40
CA GLY A 234 -1.61 15.19 -3.97
C GLY A 234 -3.01 15.71 -3.65
N LEU A 235 -3.52 16.69 -4.40
CA LEU A 235 -4.82 17.32 -4.16
C LEU A 235 -5.97 16.34 -4.38
N ILE A 236 -5.97 15.59 -5.49
CA ILE A 236 -7.00 14.59 -5.75
C ILE A 236 -6.92 13.45 -4.73
N GLY A 237 -5.73 12.92 -4.47
CA GLY A 237 -5.55 11.83 -3.50
C GLY A 237 -5.99 12.25 -2.10
N GLY A 238 -5.58 13.44 -1.65
CA GLY A 238 -5.99 14.04 -0.39
C GLY A 238 -7.50 14.24 -0.32
N ALA A 239 -8.12 14.79 -1.36
CA ALA A 239 -9.57 15.02 -1.40
C ALA A 239 -10.37 13.70 -1.31
N ILE A 240 -9.94 12.65 -2.01
CA ILE A 240 -10.54 11.31 -1.90
C ILE A 240 -10.39 10.79 -0.47
N ALA A 241 -9.19 10.92 0.13
CA ALA A 241 -8.94 10.50 1.50
C ALA A 241 -9.78 11.30 2.52
N ALA A 242 -10.03 12.58 2.29
CA ALA A 242 -10.92 13.39 3.13
C ALA A 242 -12.34 12.85 3.10
N VAL A 243 -12.86 12.46 1.92
CA VAL A 243 -14.19 11.86 1.79
C VAL A 243 -14.27 10.55 2.59
N PHE A 244 -13.29 9.67 2.45
CA PHE A 244 -13.22 8.45 3.27
C PHE A 244 -13.06 8.76 4.76
N GLY A 245 -12.23 9.74 5.11
CA GLY A 245 -11.99 10.19 6.47
C GLY A 245 -13.25 10.74 7.13
N ILE A 246 -14.11 11.45 6.37
CA ILE A 246 -15.42 11.90 6.83
C ILE A 246 -16.35 10.71 7.06
N ILE A 247 -16.42 9.75 6.11
CA ILE A 247 -17.28 8.56 6.26
C ILE A 247 -16.88 7.77 7.51
N ILE A 248 -15.59 7.46 7.66
CA ILE A 248 -15.04 6.76 8.83
C ILE A 248 -15.25 7.59 10.10
N GLY A 249 -14.99 8.89 10.03
CA GLY A 249 -15.15 9.83 11.13
C GLY A 249 -16.59 9.90 11.66
N ILE A 250 -17.60 9.88 10.77
CA ILE A 250 -19.01 9.83 11.15
C ILE A 250 -19.34 8.52 11.87
N ILE A 251 -18.84 7.39 11.37
CA ILE A 251 -19.04 6.09 12.02
C ILE A 251 -18.49 6.12 13.45
N PHE A 252 -17.26 6.61 13.63
CA PHE A 252 -16.66 6.77 14.96
C PHE A 252 -17.44 7.74 15.84
N LEU A 253 -17.92 8.84 15.29
CA LEU A 253 -18.74 9.81 16.02
C LEU A 253 -20.01 9.16 16.57
N ILE A 254 -20.72 8.37 15.75
CA ILE A 254 -21.94 7.67 16.17
C ILE A 254 -21.63 6.68 17.30
N ILE A 255 -20.59 5.86 17.14
CA ILE A 255 -20.19 4.85 18.14
C ILE A 255 -19.83 5.53 19.48
N LEU A 256 -19.03 6.60 19.42
CA LEU A 256 -18.57 7.32 20.63
C LEU A 256 -19.69 8.16 21.26
N ALA A 257 -20.63 8.68 20.46
CA ALA A 257 -21.81 9.37 20.97
C ALA A 257 -22.73 8.41 21.74
N ILE A 258 -22.93 7.19 21.23
CA ILE A 258 -23.68 6.13 21.94
C ILE A 258 -22.95 5.73 23.24
N ALA A 259 -21.61 5.73 23.23
CA ALA A 259 -20.80 5.46 24.42
C ALA A 259 -20.72 6.63 25.42
N GLY A 260 -21.46 7.73 25.20
CA GLY A 260 -21.53 8.87 26.12
C GLY A 260 -20.41 9.92 25.96
N SER A 261 -19.56 9.81 24.95
CA SER A 261 -18.43 10.72 24.70
C SER A 261 -18.49 11.34 23.30
N ALA A 262 -19.57 12.08 23.03
CA ALA A 262 -19.79 12.75 21.74
C ALA A 262 -18.66 13.72 21.35
N LEU A 263 -18.03 14.38 22.33
CA LEU A 263 -16.91 15.30 22.09
C LEU A 263 -15.67 14.57 21.55
N ALA A 264 -15.33 13.39 22.10
CA ALA A 264 -14.27 12.56 21.54
C ALA A 264 -14.61 12.08 20.11
N GLY A 265 -15.88 11.75 19.85
CA GLY A 265 -16.37 11.42 18.51
C GLY A 265 -16.15 12.54 17.50
N LEU A 266 -16.44 13.79 17.89
CA LEU A 266 -16.19 14.97 17.06
C LEU A 266 -14.69 15.17 16.77
N VAL A 267 -13.84 15.01 17.79
CA VAL A 267 -12.38 15.11 17.63
C VAL A 267 -11.89 14.04 16.65
N MET A 268 -12.33 12.79 16.79
CA MET A 268 -11.94 11.71 15.87
C MET A 268 -12.39 11.99 14.43
N LEU A 269 -13.59 12.55 14.23
CA LEU A 269 -14.05 12.96 12.89
C LEU A 269 -13.12 13.99 12.27
N LEU A 270 -12.76 15.05 13.01
CA LEU A 270 -11.86 16.09 12.53
C LEU A 270 -10.46 15.55 12.25
N VAL A 271 -9.95 14.66 13.11
CA VAL A 271 -8.65 14.00 12.91
C VAL A 271 -8.68 13.16 11.65
N PHE A 272 -9.64 12.25 11.47
CA PHE A 272 -9.68 11.40 10.28
C PHE A 272 -9.87 12.19 8.98
N ALA A 273 -10.72 13.21 8.98
CA ALA A 273 -10.96 14.03 7.79
C ALA A 273 -9.75 14.92 7.44
N ILE A 274 -9.29 15.74 8.39
CA ILE A 274 -8.26 16.76 8.14
C ILE A 274 -6.87 16.14 8.12
N PHE A 275 -6.53 15.33 9.13
CA PHE A 275 -5.21 14.71 9.20
C PHE A 275 -5.04 13.66 8.11
N GLY A 276 -6.11 12.91 7.79
CA GLY A 276 -6.14 12.00 6.65
C GLY A 276 -5.90 12.72 5.32
N PHE A 277 -6.57 13.85 5.09
CA PHE A 277 -6.31 14.72 3.93
C PHE A 277 -4.84 15.13 3.85
N ILE A 278 -4.30 15.69 4.94
CA ILE A 278 -2.94 16.25 4.95
C ILE A 278 -1.90 15.16 4.72
N ILE A 279 -1.98 14.03 5.43
CA ILE A 279 -1.02 12.93 5.27
C ILE A 279 -1.03 12.40 3.84
N ILE A 280 -2.22 12.13 3.29
CA ILE A 280 -2.34 11.57 1.94
C ILE A 280 -1.91 12.60 0.90
N PHE A 281 -2.27 13.87 1.06
CA PHE A 281 -1.80 14.95 0.19
C PHE A 281 -0.27 14.98 0.13
N ILE A 282 0.39 15.00 1.30
CA ILE A 282 1.86 15.04 1.39
C ILE A 282 2.46 13.76 0.80
N ALA A 283 1.92 12.59 1.12
CA ALA A 283 2.45 11.32 0.66
C ALA A 283 2.38 11.18 -0.88
N TYR A 284 1.24 11.52 -1.49
CA TYR A 284 1.09 11.44 -2.95
C TYR A 284 1.90 12.54 -3.66
N ALA A 285 1.95 13.75 -3.11
CA ALA A 285 2.79 14.82 -3.65
C ALA A 285 4.28 14.46 -3.59
N LEU A 286 4.77 13.95 -2.46
CA LEU A 286 6.15 13.47 -2.33
C LEU A 286 6.45 12.31 -3.27
N THR A 287 5.51 11.38 -3.43
CA THR A 287 5.67 10.26 -4.37
C THR A 287 5.84 10.75 -5.80
N ALA A 288 5.07 11.76 -6.23
CA ALA A 288 5.26 12.39 -7.53
C ALA A 288 6.59 13.15 -7.66
N VAL A 289 7.04 13.83 -6.59
CA VAL A 289 8.36 14.49 -6.58
C VAL A 289 9.49 13.46 -6.74
N PHE A 290 9.43 12.36 -5.97
CA PHE A 290 10.40 11.28 -6.07
C PHE A 290 10.38 10.64 -7.45
N TYR A 291 9.18 10.41 -7.99
CA TYR A 291 9.00 9.91 -9.34
C TYR A 291 9.66 10.83 -10.38
N ASN A 292 9.36 12.13 -10.38
CA ASN A 292 9.91 13.09 -11.35
C ASN A 292 11.44 13.18 -11.26
N PHE A 293 11.97 13.20 -10.02
CA PHE A 293 13.41 13.19 -9.80
C PHE A 293 14.06 11.93 -10.38
N LEU A 294 13.46 10.76 -10.17
CA LEU A 294 13.95 9.50 -10.68
C LEU A 294 13.76 9.36 -12.19
N ALA A 295 12.63 9.81 -12.76
CA ALA A 295 12.34 9.73 -14.18
C ALA A 295 13.43 10.40 -15.02
N SER A 296 13.94 11.53 -14.54
CA SER A 296 15.07 12.23 -15.17
C SER A 296 16.40 11.46 -15.17
N LYS A 297 16.56 10.45 -14.30
CA LYS A 297 17.83 9.74 -14.07
C LYS A 297 17.82 8.29 -14.57
N ILE A 298 16.73 7.56 -14.33
CA ILE A 298 16.62 6.12 -14.58
C ILE A 298 15.57 5.78 -15.65
N GLY A 299 14.91 6.80 -16.20
CA GLY A 299 13.79 6.64 -17.13
C GLY A 299 12.44 6.51 -16.40
N GLY A 300 11.39 7.00 -17.05
CA GLY A 300 10.01 6.95 -16.57
C GLY A 300 9.33 5.60 -16.77
N PHE A 301 8.06 5.53 -16.39
CA PHE A 301 7.22 4.38 -16.70
C PHE A 301 6.94 4.33 -18.20
N GLU A 302 7.01 3.15 -18.79
CA GLU A 302 6.67 2.95 -20.20
C GLU A 302 5.39 2.14 -20.34
N ILE A 303 4.38 2.77 -20.95
CA ILE A 303 3.02 2.25 -21.06
C ILE A 303 2.56 2.22 -22.51
N LYS A 304 1.71 1.25 -22.88
CA LYS A 304 1.06 1.20 -24.18
C LYS A 304 -0.40 1.61 -24.03
N LEU A 305 -0.79 2.70 -24.69
CA LEU A 305 -2.16 3.20 -24.74
C LEU A 305 -2.72 2.97 -26.14
N GLU A 306 -3.92 2.39 -26.24
CA GLU A 306 -4.69 2.25 -27.49
C GLU A 306 -6.10 2.82 -27.34
#